data_AF-A0A7G9B1X7-F1
#
_entry.id   AF-A0A7G9B1X7-F1
#
_cell.length_a   1.000
_cell.length_b   1.000
_cell.length_c   1.000
_cell.angle_alpha   90.00
_cell.angle_beta   90.00
_cell.angle_gamma   90.00
#
_symmetry.space_group_name_H-M   'P 1'
#
loop_
_entity.id
_entity.type
_entity.pdbx_description
1 polymer ?
#
loop_
_entity_poly.entity_id
_entity_poly.type
_entity_poly.pdbx_seq_one_letter_code
_entity_poly.pdbx_strand_id
1 'polypeptide(L)'
;MKKGRTRWTAWLLLPVTAALALTLLMGALAHVDASQSEEGRKQLEESIRRAAVSSYASEGVYPATLEELEQGYGIQVDETRYAVFYEIFADNIMPEITVLAR
;
A
#
# COMPACT_ATOMS: atom_id res chain seq x y z
N MET A 1 19.89 -49.27 27.45
CA MET A 1 19.73 -48.17 28.44
C MET A 1 20.32 -46.87 27.87
N LYS A 2 19.57 -46.07 27.10
CA LYS A 2 20.02 -44.75 26.57
C LYS A 2 18.87 -43.71 26.47
N LYS A 3 17.93 -43.70 27.44
CA LYS A 3 16.72 -42.85 27.37
C LYS A 3 16.81 -41.52 28.13
N GLY A 4 17.93 -41.25 28.82
CA GLY A 4 18.07 -40.07 29.70
C GLY A 4 18.68 -38.81 29.08
N ARG A 5 19.45 -38.93 27.98
CA ARG A 5 20.25 -37.80 27.46
C ARG A 5 19.49 -36.89 26.49
N THR A 6 18.45 -37.41 25.83
CA THR A 6 17.65 -36.69 24.83
C THR A 6 16.68 -35.67 25.43
N ARG A 7 16.32 -35.79 26.72
CA ARG A 7 15.38 -34.87 27.38
C ARG A 7 15.99 -33.51 27.69
N TRP A 8 17.27 -33.44 28.05
CA TRP A 8 17.96 -32.18 28.31
C TRP A 8 18.37 -31.44 27.03
N THR A 9 18.76 -32.16 25.97
CA THR A 9 19.00 -31.55 24.66
C THR A 9 17.70 -31.03 24.03
N ALA A 10 16.58 -31.72 24.22
CA ALA A 10 15.26 -31.25 23.77
C ALA A 10 14.83 -29.95 24.49
N TRP A 11 15.19 -29.78 25.76
CA TRP A 11 14.89 -28.57 26.53
C TRP A 11 15.72 -27.36 26.10
N LEU A 12 16.93 -27.56 25.57
CA LEU A 12 17.78 -26.50 25.01
C LEU A 12 17.45 -26.18 23.55
N LEU A 13 16.98 -27.15 22.77
CA LEU A 13 16.63 -26.93 21.35
C LEU A 13 15.32 -26.14 21.17
N LEU A 14 14.36 -26.30 22.07
CA LEU A 14 13.06 -25.65 22.03
C LEU A 14 13.11 -24.10 22.09
N PRO A 15 13.88 -23.46 22.99
CA PRO A 15 14.02 -22.00 22.98
C PRO A 15 14.80 -21.49 21.76
N VAL A 16 15.75 -22.27 21.23
CA VAL A 16 16.53 -21.88 20.04
C VAL A 16 15.66 -21.87 18.78
N THR A 17 14.81 -22.88 18.59
CA THR A 17 13.88 -22.90 17.46
C THR A 17 12.81 -21.82 17.58
N ALA A 18 12.32 -21.55 18.80
CA ALA A 18 11.38 -20.46 19.04
C ALA A 18 12.00 -19.08 18.77
N ALA A 19 13.24 -18.86 19.21
CA ALA A 19 13.97 -17.61 18.93
C ALA A 19 14.22 -17.44 17.43
N LEU A 20 14.61 -18.51 16.73
CA LEU A 20 14.80 -18.47 15.27
C LEU A 20 13.48 -18.14 14.54
N ALA A 21 12.38 -18.80 14.93
CA ALA A 21 11.05 -18.50 14.38
C ALA A 21 10.64 -17.05 14.63
N LEU A 22 10.93 -16.50 15.81
CA LEU A 22 10.64 -15.11 16.14
C LEU A 22 11.46 -14.13 15.29
N THR A 23 12.75 -14.41 15.07
CA THR A 23 13.61 -13.57 14.21
C THR A 23 13.15 -13.60 12.75
N LEU A 24 12.73 -14.75 12.24
CA LEU A 24 12.17 -14.88 10.89
C LEU A 24 10.85 -14.11 10.75
N LEU A 25 9.98 -14.18 11.77
CA LEU A 25 8.72 -13.45 11.78
C LEU A 25 8.93 -11.93 11.81
N MET A 26 9.86 -11.44 12.64
CA MET A 26 10.19 -10.02 12.69
C MET A 26 10.75 -9.51 11.35
N GLY A 27 11.62 -10.29 10.69
CA GLY A 27 12.15 -9.94 9.37
C GLY A 27 11.08 -9.92 8.28
N ALA A 28 10.13 -10.85 8.34
CA ALA A 28 8.99 -10.86 7.40
C ALA A 28 8.10 -9.63 7.58
N LEU A 29 7.79 -9.24 8.83
CA LEU A 29 6.98 -8.05 9.12
C LEU A 29 7.65 -6.76 8.62
N ALA A 30 8.97 -6.62 8.79
CA ALA A 30 9.70 -5.44 8.33
C ALA A 30 9.69 -5.27 6.80
N HIS A 31 9.65 -6.37 6.04
CA HIS A 31 9.53 -6.30 4.58
C HIS A 31 8.12 -5.95 4.11
N VAL A 32 7.10 -6.33 4.88
CA VAL A 32 5.70 -6.04 4.55
C VAL A 32 5.43 -4.54 4.55
N ASP A 33 5.95 -3.78 5.52
CA ASP A 33 5.71 -2.33 5.61
C ASP A 33 6.20 -1.57 4.36
N ALA A 34 7.40 -1.90 3.86
CA ALA A 34 7.96 -1.26 2.68
C ALA A 34 7.12 -1.57 1.42
N SER A 35 6.75 -2.84 1.19
CA SER A 35 5.88 -3.22 0.06
C SER A 35 4.50 -2.59 0.15
N GLN A 36 3.94 -2.50 1.36
CA GLN A 36 2.60 -1.97 1.59
C GLN A 36 2.52 -0.47 1.28
N SER A 37 3.59 0.29 1.50
CA SER A 37 3.65 1.71 1.16
C SER A 37 3.60 1.96 -0.36
N GLU A 38 4.32 1.15 -1.14
CA GLU A 38 4.39 1.28 -2.61
C GLU A 38 3.10 0.80 -3.27
N GLU A 39 2.52 -0.27 -2.75
CA GLU A 39 1.26 -0.85 -3.22
C GLU A 39 0.08 0.07 -2.88
N GLY A 40 0.08 0.67 -1.68
CA GLY A 40 -0.88 1.70 -1.28
C GLY A 40 -0.81 2.94 -2.18
N ARG A 41 0.40 3.39 -2.55
CA ARG A 41 0.60 4.50 -3.49
C ARG A 41 -0.01 4.19 -4.87
N LYS A 42 0.28 3.01 -5.41
CA LYS A 42 -0.27 2.56 -6.71
C LYS A 42 -1.79 2.42 -6.66
N GLN A 43 -2.33 1.91 -5.55
CA GLN A 43 -3.77 1.75 -5.38
C GLN A 43 -4.49 3.10 -5.28
N LEU A 44 -3.89 4.09 -4.63
CA LEU A 44 -4.41 5.45 -4.60
C LEU A 44 -4.42 6.07 -6.00
N GLU A 45 -3.30 5.99 -6.72
CA GLU A 45 -3.17 6.50 -8.09
C GLU A 45 -4.22 5.88 -9.03
N GLU A 46 -4.41 4.56 -8.95
CA GLU A 46 -5.39 3.83 -9.75
C GLU A 46 -6.83 4.20 -9.36
N SER A 47 -7.11 4.44 -8.08
CA SER A 47 -8.44 4.89 -7.63
C SER A 47 -8.79 6.25 -8.22
N ILE A 48 -7.84 7.19 -8.20
CA ILE A 48 -8.00 8.53 -8.81
C ILE A 48 -8.22 8.42 -10.31
N ARG A 49 -7.41 7.60 -10.99
CA ARG A 49 -7.53 7.35 -12.43
C ARG A 49 -8.90 6.79 -12.80
N ARG A 50 -9.41 5.82 -12.03
CA ARG A 50 -10.75 5.24 -12.26
C ARG A 50 -11.86 6.25 -12.08
N ALA A 51 -11.77 7.09 -11.07
CA ALA A 51 -12.78 8.13 -10.85
C ALA A 51 -12.78 9.16 -11.99
N ALA A 52 -11.60 9.59 -12.46
CA ALA A 52 -11.48 10.48 -13.62
C ALA A 52 -12.10 9.86 -14.89
N VAL A 53 -11.83 8.58 -15.16
CA VAL A 53 -12.45 7.85 -16.28
C VAL A 53 -13.97 7.74 -16.11
N SER A 54 -14.44 7.50 -14.89
CA SER A 54 -15.88 7.41 -14.61
C SER A 54 -16.60 8.74 -14.84
N SER A 55 -15.97 9.86 -14.50
CA SER A 55 -16.46 11.22 -14.80
C SER A 55 -16.58 11.41 -16.30
N TYR A 56 -15.51 11.11 -17.04
CA TYR A 56 -15.51 11.23 -18.50
C TYR A 56 -16.55 10.32 -19.17
N ALA A 57 -16.74 9.10 -18.67
CA ALA A 57 -17.74 8.18 -19.20
C ALA A 57 -19.19 8.66 -18.94
N SER A 58 -19.42 9.41 -17.87
CA SER A 58 -20.76 9.87 -17.47
C SER A 58 -21.11 11.22 -18.09
N GLU A 59 -20.15 12.14 -18.13
CA GLU A 59 -20.37 13.55 -18.46
C GLU A 59 -19.66 13.97 -19.77
N GLY A 60 -18.76 13.15 -20.29
CA GLY A 60 -17.98 13.44 -21.49
C GLY A 60 -16.78 14.35 -21.24
N VAL A 61 -16.48 14.68 -19.98
CA VAL A 61 -15.38 15.57 -19.58
C VAL A 61 -14.63 15.01 -18.37
N TYR A 62 -13.31 15.22 -18.34
CA TYR A 62 -12.48 14.94 -17.18
C TYR A 62 -12.65 16.04 -16.13
N PRO A 63 -12.53 15.71 -14.83
CA PRO A 63 -12.58 16.69 -13.76
C PRO A 63 -11.45 17.72 -13.89
N ALA A 64 -11.74 18.97 -13.58
CA ALA A 64 -10.75 20.05 -13.69
C ALA A 64 -9.74 20.03 -12.53
N THR A 65 -10.13 19.44 -11.40
CA THR A 65 -9.34 19.45 -10.15
C THR A 65 -9.43 18.12 -9.41
N LEU A 66 -8.47 17.90 -8.51
CA LEU A 66 -8.50 16.74 -7.61
C LEU A 66 -9.67 16.84 -6.61
N GLU A 67 -10.02 18.05 -6.13
CA GLU A 67 -11.13 18.20 -5.17
C GLU A 67 -12.49 17.75 -5.73
N GLU A 68 -12.73 17.91 -7.03
CA GLU A 68 -13.94 17.40 -7.68
C GLU A 68 -14.04 15.87 -7.54
N LEU A 69 -12.91 15.17 -7.64
CA LEU A 69 -12.84 13.72 -7.44
C LEU A 69 -13.05 13.32 -5.97
N GLU A 70 -12.51 14.09 -5.02
CA GLU A 70 -12.67 13.82 -3.59
C GLU A 70 -14.13 13.98 -3.14
N GLN A 71 -14.81 15.01 -3.63
CA GLN A 71 -16.20 15.31 -3.26
C GLN A 71 -17.20 14.34 -3.90
N GLY A 72 -17.01 13.99 -5.18
CA GLY A 72 -17.98 13.20 -5.95
C GLY A 72 -17.76 11.68 -5.88
N TYR A 73 -16.53 11.23 -5.73
CA TYR A 73 -16.16 9.81 -5.87
C TYR A 73 -15.67 9.17 -4.57
N GLY A 74 -15.70 9.92 -3.46
CA GLY A 74 -15.29 9.42 -2.14
C GLY A 74 -13.79 9.10 -2.06
N ILE A 75 -12.99 9.75 -2.90
CA ILE A 75 -11.54 9.65 -2.83
C ILE A 75 -11.06 10.38 -1.57
N GLN A 76 -10.22 9.71 -0.79
CA GLN A 76 -9.59 10.30 0.38
C GLN A 76 -8.07 10.19 0.22
N VAL A 77 -7.42 11.33 0.09
CA VAL A 77 -5.97 11.41 0.07
C VAL A 77 -5.48 11.69 1.48
N ASP A 78 -4.60 10.82 1.98
CA ASP A 78 -3.88 11.09 3.22
C ASP A 78 -2.67 11.97 2.91
N GLU A 79 -2.85 13.29 3.01
CA GLU A 79 -1.83 14.30 2.72
C GLU A 79 -0.58 14.20 3.62
N THR A 80 -0.67 13.46 4.73
CA THR A 80 0.49 13.23 5.61
C THR A 80 1.44 12.19 5.01
N ARG A 81 0.89 11.23 4.26
CA ARG A 81 1.65 10.10 3.67
C ARG A 81 1.91 10.27 2.18
N TYR A 82 1.04 10.99 1.47
CA TYR A 82 1.09 11.09 0.02
C TYR A 82 0.92 12.54 -0.46
N ALA A 83 1.64 12.88 -1.52
CA ALA A 83 1.43 14.10 -2.30
C ALA A 83 0.90 13.70 -3.68
N VAL A 84 -0.25 14.26 -4.07
CA VAL A 84 -0.90 13.97 -5.35
C VAL A 84 -0.74 15.18 -6.27
N PHE A 85 -0.16 14.95 -7.43
CA PHE A 85 -0.08 15.92 -8.52
C PHE A 85 -1.11 15.52 -9.56
N TYR A 86 -2.09 16.41 -9.76
CA TYR A 86 -3.15 16.25 -10.73
C TYR A 86 -3.05 17.41 -11.71
N GLU A 87 -2.67 17.12 -12.95
CA GLU A 87 -2.49 18.14 -13.99
C GLU A 87 -3.40 17.84 -15.18
N ILE A 88 -4.26 18.81 -15.53
CA ILE A 88 -5.15 18.72 -16.67
C ILE A 88 -4.73 19.72 -17.74
N PHE A 89 -4.55 19.23 -18.97
CA PHE A 89 -4.26 20.07 -20.13
C PHE A 89 -5.52 20.57 -20.82
N ALA A 90 -6.51 19.69 -20.97
CA ALA A 90 -7.81 19.97 -21.57
C ALA A 90 -8.85 19.02 -20.98
N ASP A 91 -10.12 19.43 -21.00
CA ASP A 91 -11.27 18.66 -20.49
C ASP A 91 -11.50 17.31 -21.19
N ASN A 92 -10.97 17.15 -22.40
CA ASN A 92 -11.06 15.93 -23.20
C ASN A 92 -9.77 15.09 -23.22
N ILE A 93 -8.73 15.48 -22.48
CA ILE A 93 -7.47 14.74 -22.39
C ILE A 93 -7.34 14.18 -20.97
N MET A 94 -6.97 12.90 -20.87
CA MET A 94 -6.75 12.24 -19.57
C MET A 94 -5.74 13.06 -18.75
N PRO A 95 -6.08 13.44 -17.51
CA PRO A 95 -5.18 14.15 -16.62
C PRO A 95 -3.93 13.32 -16.30
N GLU A 96 -2.81 14.00 -16.16
CA GLU A 96 -1.60 13.40 -15.61
C GLU A 96 -1.77 13.29 -14.09
N ILE A 97 -1.71 12.06 -13.59
CA ILE A 97 -1.91 11.74 -12.17
C ILE A 97 -0.63 11.10 -11.67
N THR A 98 0.04 11.79 -10.75
CA THR A 98 1.25 11.30 -10.10
C THR A 98 1.05 11.32 -8.59
N VAL A 99 1.20 10.17 -7.94
CA VAL A 99 1.18 10.06 -6.47
C VAL A 99 2.60 9.81 -6.00
N LEU A 100 3.12 10.67 -5.13
CA LEU A 100 4.42 10.50 -4.49
C LEU A 100 4.21 10.18 -3.00
N ALA A 101 5.02 9.27 -2.47
CA ALA A 101 5.12 9.10 -1.02
C ALA A 101 5.87 10.31 -0.44
N ARG A 102 5.44 10.77 0.73
CA ARG A 102 6.07 11.88 1.45
C ARG A 102 7.27 11.44 2.28
#